data_AF-Q0EZX8-F1
#
_entry.id   AF-Q0EZX8-F1
#
_cell.length_a   1.000
_cell.length_b   1.000
_cell.length_c   1.000
_cell.angle_alpha   90.00
_cell.angle_beta   90.00
_cell.angle_gamma   90.00
#
_symmetry.space_group_name_H-M   'P 1'
#
loop_
_entity.id
_entity.type
_entity.pdbx_description
1 polymer ?
#
loop_
_entity_poly.entity_id
_entity_poly.type
_entity_poly.pdbx_seq_one_letter_code
_entity_poly.pdbx_strand_id
1 'polypeptide(L)' 'MAIHEAINTYLNAVEKKFGTDVRRKTEVAHRGGNTFVLKRAGAKHSQVVDLGNLTLMAKHLQSNA' A
#
# COMPACT_ATOMS: atom_id res chain seq x y z
N MET A 1 -6.58 12.18 9.39
CA MET A 1 -5.49 11.40 10.01
C MET A 1 -5.48 9.93 9.57
N ALA A 2 -6.62 9.23 9.52
CA ALA A 2 -6.70 7.81 9.13
C ALA A 2 -6.16 7.45 7.71
N ILE A 3 -6.31 8.33 6.71
CA ILE A 3 -5.87 8.06 5.32
C ILE A 3 -4.34 7.97 5.23
N HIS A 4 -3.62 8.95 5.83
CA HIS A 4 -2.16 8.94 5.84
C HIS A 4 -1.60 7.75 6.63
N GLU A 5 -2.26 7.39 7.74
CA GLU A 5 -1.89 6.22 8.53
C GLU A 5 -2.07 4.92 7.76
N ALA A 6 -3.16 4.75 7.01
CA ALA A 6 -3.39 3.57 6.18
C ALA A 6 -2.33 3.44 5.07
N ILE A 7 -1.97 4.56 4.42
CA ILE A 7 -0.89 4.59 3.41
C ILE A 7 0.44 4.18 4.03
N ASN A 8 0.81 4.79 5.17
CA ASN A 8 2.06 4.48 5.85
C ASN A 8 2.11 3.03 6.33
N THR A 9 1.00 2.53 6.89
CA THR A 9 0.88 1.13 7.33
C THR A 9 1.13 0.17 6.16
N TYR A 10 0.54 0.43 5.00
CA TYR A 10 0.78 -0.38 3.81
C TYR A 10 2.24 -0.29 3.31
N LEU A 11 2.79 0.91 3.19
CA LEU A 11 4.17 1.11 2.71
C LEU A 11 5.21 0.49 3.66
N ASN A 12 4.99 0.57 4.97
CA ASN A 12 5.85 -0.07 5.97
C ASN A 12 5.74 -1.59 5.90
N ALA A 13 4.55 -2.14 5.65
CA ALA A 13 4.36 -3.58 5.43
C ALA A 13 5.07 -4.07 4.16
N VAL A 14 5.04 -3.27 3.09
CA VAL A 14 5.80 -3.54 1.85
C VAL A 14 7.31 -3.54 2.13
N GLU A 15 7.81 -2.53 2.86
CA GLU A 15 9.23 -2.45 3.23
C GLU A 15 9.67 -3.63 4.08
N LYS A 16 8.88 -4.00 5.09
CA LYS A 16 9.20 -5.13 5.96
C LYS A 16 9.32 -6.44 5.18
N LYS A 17 8.45 -6.66 4.19
CA LYS A 17 8.42 -7.91 3.43
C LYS A 17 9.42 -7.96 2.28
N PHE A 18 9.66 -6.84 1.61
CA PHE A 18 10.39 -6.81 0.34
C PHE A 18 11.60 -5.87 0.33
N GLY A 19 11.85 -5.15 1.42
CA GLY A 19 12.94 -4.19 1.56
C GLY A 19 12.62 -2.78 1.08
N THR A 20 13.51 -1.86 1.43
CA THR A 20 13.36 -0.41 1.18
C THR A 20 13.28 -0.07 -0.32
N ASP A 21 13.94 -0.83 -1.19
CA ASP A 21 13.92 -0.61 -2.64
C ASP A 21 12.52 -0.78 -3.24
N VAL A 22 11.79 -1.80 -2.78
CA VAL A 22 10.42 -2.08 -3.23
C VAL A 22 9.45 -1.03 -2.67
N ARG A 23 9.67 -0.56 -1.43
CA ARG A 23 8.91 0.57 -0.89
C ARG A 23 9.07 1.83 -1.73
N ARG A 24 10.31 2.20 -2.10
CA ARG A 24 10.58 3.40 -2.92
C ARG A 24 9.91 3.37 -4.29
N LYS A 25 9.73 2.17 -4.86
CA LYS A 25 9.07 1.94 -6.16
C LYS A 25 7.56 1.71 -6.04
N THR A 26 7.02 1.69 -4.83
CA THR A 26 5.59 1.51 -4.56
C THR A 26 4.97 2.86 -4.25
N GLU A 27 3.95 3.23 -5.04
CA GLU A 27 3.25 4.50 -4.90
C GLU A 27 1.83 4.23 -4.38
N VAL A 28 1.40 4.98 -3.37
CA VAL A 28 0.01 4.95 -2.88
C VAL A 28 -0.47 6.38 -2.72
N ALA A 29 -1.54 6.72 -3.43
CA ALA A 29 -2.13 8.05 -3.42
C ALA A 29 -3.64 7.96 -3.10
N HIS A 30 -4.13 8.85 -2.25
CA HIS A 30 -5.56 8.96 -1.97
C HIS A 30 -6.26 9.66 -3.14
N ARG A 31 -7.38 9.10 -3.61
CA ARG A 31 -8.16 9.62 -4.75
C ARG A 31 -9.47 10.29 -4.33
N GLY A 32 -9.81 10.24 -3.05
CA GLY A 32 -11.08 10.76 -2.51
C GLY A 32 -11.93 9.68 -1.86
N GLY A 33 -12.77 10.10 -0.91
CA GLY A 33 -13.57 9.18 -0.09
C GLY A 33 -12.68 8.13 0.59
N ASN A 34 -13.03 6.85 0.41
CA ASN A 34 -12.27 5.72 0.93
C ASN A 34 -11.40 5.03 -0.13
N THR A 35 -11.07 5.70 -1.24
CA THR A 35 -10.36 5.07 -2.37
C THR A 35 -8.92 5.56 -2.54
N PHE A 36 -8.07 4.66 -2.99
CA PHE A 36 -6.63 4.84 -3.16
C PHE A 36 -6.22 4.31 -4.54
N VAL A 37 -5.27 4.98 -5.16
CA VAL A 37 -4.52 4.47 -6.30
C VAL A 37 -3.24 3.85 -5.76
N LEU A 38 -3.03 2.57 -6.01
CA LEU A 38 -1.87 1.80 -5.63
C LEU A 38 -1.12 1.35 -6.89
N LYS A 39 0.18 1.64 -6.95
CA LYS A 39 1.08 1.13 -7.98
C LYS A 39 2.23 0.42 -7.29
N ARG A 40 2.24 -0.91 -7.37
CA ARG A 40 3.28 -1.74 -6.75
C ARG A 40 4.57 -1.66 -7.56
N ALA A 41 5.70 -1.88 -6.91
CA ALA A 41 6.97 -2.03 -7.61
C ALA A 41 6.89 -3.13 -8.68
N GLY A 42 7.23 -2.80 -9.93
CA GLY A 42 7.18 -3.72 -11.07
C GLY A 42 5.78 -3.93 -11.69
N ALA A 43 4.72 -3.35 -11.13
CA ALA A 43 3.41 -3.39 -11.77
C ALA A 43 3.37 -2.46 -12.98
N LYS A 44 2.92 -2.97 -14.13
CA LYS A 44 2.74 -2.17 -15.36
C LYS A 44 1.61 -1.15 -15.24
N HIS A 45 0.60 -1.44 -14.41
CA HIS A 45 -0.59 -0.62 -14.24
C HIS A 45 -0.87 -0.36 -12.76
N SER A 46 -1.37 0.84 -12.47
CA SER A 46 -1.92 1.18 -11.16
C SER A 46 -3.29 0.52 -10.98
N GLN A 47 -3.62 0.17 -9.75
CA GLN A 47 -4.92 -0.36 -9.36
C GLN A 47 -5.61 0.60 -8.40
N VAL A 48 -6.95 0.62 -8.44
CA VAL A 48 -7.76 1.36 -7.47
C VAL A 48 -8.20 0.38 -6.39
N VAL A 49 -7.94 0.71 -5.13
CA VAL A 49 -8.32 -0.08 -3.96
C VAL A 49 -9.02 0.81 -2.95
N ASP A 50 -9.97 0.26 -2.20
CA ASP A 50 -10.56 0.97 -1.07
C ASP A 50 -9.72 0.80 0.22
N LEU A 51 -10.09 1.53 1.26
CA LEU A 51 -9.43 1.52 2.58
C LEU A 51 -9.42 0.13 3.22
N GLY A 52 -10.51 -0.63 3.11
CA GLY A 52 -10.64 -1.97 3.68
C GLY A 52 -9.68 -2.93 2.99
N ASN A 53 -9.66 -2.90 1.66
CA ASN A 53 -8.74 -3.68 0.84
C ASN A 53 -7.28 -3.30 1.12
N LEU A 54 -6.93 -2.01 1.16
CA LEU A 54 -5.57 -1.56 1.48
C LEU A 54 -5.10 -2.08 2.85
N THR A 55 -6.00 -2.05 3.85
CA THR A 55 -5.72 -2.54 5.21
C THR A 55 -5.54 -4.07 5.24
N LEU A 56 -6.40 -4.82 4.54
CA LEU A 56 -6.27 -6.27 4.42
C LEU A 56 -4.95 -6.65 3.73
N MET A 57 -4.60 -5.96 2.64
CA MET A 57 -3.34 -6.17 1.94
C MET A 57 -2.14 -5.92 2.86
N ALA A 58 -2.17 -4.85 3.67
CA ALA A 58 -1.12 -4.58 4.64
C ALA A 58 -0.99 -5.71 5.68
N LYS A 59 -2.11 -6.20 6.22
CA LYS A 59 -2.13 -7.35 7.14
C LYS A 59 -1.56 -8.62 6.51
N HIS A 60 -1.94 -8.93 5.27
CA HIS A 60 -1.41 -10.10 4.56
C HIS A 60 0.09 -9.98 4.29
N LEU A 61 0.58 -8.78 3.99
CA LEU A 61 2.02 -8.54 3.85
C LEU A 61 2.74 -8.77 5.18
N GLN A 62 2.24 -8.22 6.28
CA GLN A 62 2.84 -8.36 7.61
C GLN A 62 2.80 -9.79 8.18
N SER A 63 1.72 -10.53 7.92
CA SER A 63 1.57 -11.92 8.38
C SER A 63 2.44 -12.91 7.60
N ASN A 64 2.94 -12.51 6.43
CA ASN A 64 3.79 -13.34 5.58
C ASN A 64 5.15 -12.67 5.34
N ALA A 65 5.64 -11.87 6.31
CA ALA A 65 6.92 -11.16 6.27
C ALA A 65 7.88 -11.74 7.29
#